data_AF-A0AAW4IBB5-F1
#
_entry.id   AF-A0AAW4IBB5-F1
#
_cell.length_a   1.000
_cell.length_b   1.000
_cell.length_c   1.000
_cell.angle_alpha   90.00
_cell.angle_beta   90.00
_cell.angle_gamma   90.00
#
_symmetry.space_group_name_H-M   'P 1'
#
loop_
_entity.id
_entity.type
_entity.pdbx_description
1 polymer ?
#
loop_
_entity_poly.entity_id
_entity_poly.type
_entity_poly.pdbx_seq_one_letter_code
_entity_poly.pdbx_strand_id
1 'polypeptide(L)'
;MRLACIGPAEVLDAIASMGRTEDVSWSPDGRRVALAAITLDRVLVVGVDCQFENGQKVLYLTDAVQVASTSLKRPHGLCWISNSIIAVASREGNVSLFDIPPADGLTALHTLEPLSVIGKQETELLSTPGSLCARDLGAGLHELWVCNGFSHYVTHHLLNAAAGFSHLDAQLLMQHGLEVPDGVALDLNAEWVAVSNHDRHIVALYRNDEFLAPGNAPAAQLRGVSYPHGLCFLAGGRILLVADAGAPHVAVFHRDPSGWCSLAEPNAVFRVLDDAVFEQGHHNPREGGPKGIDVHEPWGLMVTTCAEQPLAFFDIRDVAAGVEASAPEDAVNPGSPGASPADRTRVTVLRLVRDVAAREAAVTAAVRKEVGLMRASWSWRVTAPLRVLAGGWIRWRSRRRGF
;
A
#
# COMPACT_ATOMS: atom_id res chain seq x y z
N MET A 1 -12.92 25.04 2.65
CA MET A 1 -11.83 24.16 3.10
C MET A 1 -12.37 22.77 3.36
N ARG A 2 -13.27 22.53 4.34
CA ARG A 2 -14.20 21.37 4.30
C ARG A 2 -15.36 21.67 3.35
N LEU A 3 -15.84 20.66 2.62
CA LEU A 3 -16.98 20.78 1.72
C LEU A 3 -18.23 20.14 2.34
N ALA A 4 -19.37 20.77 2.12
CA ALA A 4 -20.66 20.15 2.42
C ALA A 4 -20.95 19.11 1.33
N CYS A 5 -21.50 17.98 1.77
CA CYS A 5 -21.99 16.93 0.89
C CYS A 5 -23.51 16.94 0.92
N ILE A 6 -24.12 16.75 -0.25
CA ILE A 6 -25.56 16.63 -0.43
C ILE A 6 -25.82 15.23 -0.93
N GLY A 7 -26.79 14.53 -0.36
CA GLY A 7 -27.15 13.21 -0.82
C GLY A 7 -28.47 12.75 -0.23
N PRO A 8 -29.04 11.66 -0.75
CA PRO A 8 -30.20 11.00 -0.14
C PRO A 8 -29.90 10.62 1.31
N ALA A 9 -30.92 10.66 2.17
CA ALA A 9 -30.78 10.35 3.58
C ALA A 9 -30.25 8.92 3.79
N GLU A 10 -30.68 7.98 2.95
CA GLU A 10 -30.27 6.58 2.97
C GLU A 10 -28.76 6.42 2.73
N VAL A 11 -28.18 7.23 1.84
CA VAL A 11 -26.74 7.21 1.56
C VAL A 11 -25.95 7.81 2.74
N LEU A 12 -26.44 8.92 3.30
CA LEU A 12 -25.82 9.56 4.47
C LEU A 12 -25.88 8.65 5.70
N ASP A 13 -27.01 7.99 5.93
CA ASP A 13 -27.19 7.03 7.02
C ASP A 13 -26.30 5.79 6.83
N ALA A 14 -26.15 5.29 5.59
CA ALA A 14 -25.24 4.20 5.29
C ALA A 14 -23.79 4.56 5.67
N ILE A 15 -23.33 5.77 5.32
CA ILE A 15 -22.00 6.28 5.71
C ILE A 15 -21.86 6.39 7.23
N ALA A 16 -22.84 7.01 7.89
CA ALA A 16 -22.83 7.18 9.34
C ALA A 16 -22.85 5.84 10.10
N SER A 17 -23.49 4.82 9.51
CA SER A 17 -23.59 3.49 10.12
C SER A 17 -22.31 2.66 10.06
N MET A 18 -21.28 3.09 9.32
CA MET A 18 -20.06 2.30 9.13
C MET A 18 -19.19 2.15 10.39
N GLY A 19 -19.41 2.99 11.40
CA GLY A 19 -18.62 2.98 12.63
C GLY A 19 -17.15 3.30 12.35
N ARG A 20 -16.24 2.53 12.99
CA ARG A 20 -14.79 2.79 12.85
C ARG A 20 -14.29 2.42 11.46
N THR A 21 -13.86 3.44 10.73
CA THR A 21 -13.20 3.33 9.44
C THR A 21 -11.70 3.57 9.55
N GLU A 22 -10.90 2.78 8.84
CA GLU A 22 -9.43 2.81 8.96
C GLU A 22 -8.74 3.35 7.71
N ASP A 23 -9.37 3.24 6.53
CA ASP A 23 -8.80 3.69 5.27
C ASP A 23 -9.86 4.10 4.24
N VAL A 24 -9.44 4.90 3.25
CA VAL A 24 -10.29 5.46 2.19
C VAL A 24 -9.52 5.54 0.87
N SER A 25 -10.19 5.28 -0.26
CA SER A 25 -9.56 5.47 -1.57
C SER A 25 -10.54 5.86 -2.67
N TRP A 26 -10.11 6.75 -3.56
CA TRP A 26 -10.82 7.18 -4.77
C TRP A 26 -10.69 6.15 -5.89
N SER A 27 -11.79 5.92 -6.61
CA SER A 27 -11.72 5.22 -7.89
C SER A 27 -10.91 6.04 -8.90
N PRO A 28 -10.22 5.40 -9.85
CA PRO A 28 -9.40 6.11 -10.84
C PRO A 28 -10.14 7.20 -11.63
N ASP A 29 -11.43 7.00 -11.90
CA ASP A 29 -12.29 8.00 -12.57
C ASP A 29 -12.88 9.08 -11.66
N GLY A 30 -12.61 9.02 -10.36
CA GLY A 30 -13.11 9.97 -9.35
C GLY A 30 -14.60 9.82 -9.02
N ARG A 31 -15.30 8.82 -9.57
CA ARG A 31 -16.75 8.70 -9.38
C ARG A 31 -17.17 7.93 -8.14
N ARG A 32 -16.22 7.27 -7.47
CA ARG A 32 -16.48 6.46 -6.28
C ARG A 32 -15.40 6.64 -5.23
N VAL A 33 -15.80 6.48 -3.98
CA VAL A 33 -14.90 6.43 -2.83
C VAL A 33 -15.17 5.16 -2.04
N ALA A 34 -14.14 4.35 -1.79
CA ALA A 34 -14.22 3.16 -0.97
C ALA A 34 -13.73 3.45 0.46
N LEU A 35 -14.35 2.83 1.46
CA LEU A 35 -14.07 2.97 2.90
C LEU A 35 -13.91 1.59 3.54
N ALA A 36 -12.83 1.39 4.29
CA ALA A 36 -12.60 0.17 5.06
C ALA A 36 -13.20 0.30 6.46
N ALA A 37 -14.28 -0.42 6.76
CA ALA A 37 -14.94 -0.39 8.06
C ALA A 37 -14.55 -1.60 8.92
N ILE A 38 -13.57 -1.38 9.79
CA ILE A 38 -12.88 -2.46 10.51
C ILE A 38 -13.79 -3.20 11.49
N THR A 39 -14.69 -2.50 12.18
CA THR A 39 -15.54 -3.10 13.22
C THR A 39 -16.69 -3.91 12.66
N LEU A 40 -17.07 -3.67 11.40
CA LEU A 40 -18.21 -4.32 10.75
C LEU A 40 -17.79 -5.44 9.81
N ASP A 41 -16.49 -5.62 9.55
CA ASP A 41 -15.98 -6.51 8.50
C ASP A 41 -16.61 -6.18 7.13
N ARG A 42 -16.64 -4.90 6.78
CA ARG A 42 -17.26 -4.40 5.55
C ARG A 42 -16.37 -3.41 4.82
N VAL A 43 -16.62 -3.30 3.52
CA VAL A 43 -16.22 -2.14 2.71
C VAL A 43 -17.48 -1.40 2.29
N LEU A 44 -17.47 -0.08 2.37
CA LEU A 44 -18.52 0.77 1.80
C LEU A 44 -17.94 1.49 0.58
N VAL A 45 -18.65 1.46 -0.54
CA VAL A 45 -18.31 2.23 -1.74
C VAL A 45 -19.41 3.26 -1.97
N VAL A 46 -19.06 4.53 -2.01
CA VAL A 46 -19.99 5.65 -2.16
C VAL A 46 -19.80 6.27 -3.54
N GLY A 47 -20.88 6.44 -4.29
CA GLY A 47 -20.89 7.21 -5.54
C GLY A 47 -20.77 8.71 -5.25
N VAL A 48 -19.90 9.39 -6.00
CA VAL A 48 -19.60 10.82 -5.81
C VAL A 48 -19.64 11.54 -7.15
N ASP A 49 -20.33 12.68 -7.17
CA ASP A 49 -20.31 13.64 -8.26
C ASP A 49 -19.93 15.03 -7.75
N CYS A 50 -19.00 15.69 -8.43
CA CYS A 50 -18.53 17.03 -8.07
C CYS A 50 -18.97 18.02 -9.13
N GLN A 51 -19.78 18.98 -8.73
CA GLN A 51 -20.26 20.06 -9.59
C GLN A 51 -19.73 21.41 -9.13
N PHE A 52 -19.79 22.38 -10.04
CA PHE A 52 -19.41 23.76 -9.75
C PHE A 52 -20.64 24.65 -9.93
N GLU A 53 -21.19 25.13 -8.81
CA GLU A 53 -22.43 25.90 -8.77
C GLU A 53 -22.15 27.25 -8.11
N ASN A 54 -22.56 28.34 -8.76
CA ASN A 54 -22.39 29.71 -8.24
C ASN A 54 -20.97 30.04 -7.76
N GLY A 55 -19.95 29.50 -8.42
CA GLY A 55 -18.55 29.72 -8.04
C GLY A 55 -18.02 28.83 -6.92
N GLN A 56 -18.80 27.86 -6.44
CA GLN A 56 -18.44 26.95 -5.35
C GLN A 56 -18.53 25.49 -5.80
N LYS A 57 -17.65 24.65 -5.25
CA LYS A 57 -17.76 23.19 -5.43
C LYS A 57 -18.90 22.66 -4.56
N VAL A 58 -19.76 21.85 -5.17
CA VAL A 58 -20.83 21.11 -4.49
C VAL A 58 -20.61 19.63 -4.74
N LEU A 59 -20.59 18.85 -3.66
CA LEU A 59 -20.42 17.39 -3.73
C LEU A 59 -21.76 16.69 -3.53
N TYR A 60 -22.12 15.88 -4.51
CA TYR A 60 -23.29 15.02 -4.47
C TYR A 60 -22.88 13.57 -4.18
N LEU A 61 -23.47 12.98 -3.15
CA LEU A 61 -23.36 11.56 -2.85
C LEU A 61 -24.56 10.86 -3.47
N THR A 62 -24.33 9.97 -4.42
CA THR A 62 -25.39 9.47 -5.33
C THR A 62 -25.98 8.16 -4.86
N ASP A 63 -25.12 7.23 -4.46
CA ASP A 63 -25.46 5.85 -4.11
C ASP A 63 -24.40 5.26 -3.18
N ALA A 64 -24.71 4.11 -2.58
CA ALA A 64 -23.80 3.39 -1.72
C ALA A 64 -23.90 1.87 -1.89
N VAL A 65 -22.75 1.20 -1.99
CA VAL A 65 -22.61 -0.26 -2.09
C VAL A 65 -21.83 -0.75 -0.89
N GLN A 66 -22.50 -1.50 -0.01
CA GLN A 66 -21.88 -2.24 1.07
C GLN A 66 -21.43 -3.61 0.58
N VAL A 67 -20.19 -3.97 0.87
CA VAL A 67 -19.60 -5.26 0.53
C VAL A 67 -19.30 -6.03 1.80
N ALA A 68 -19.86 -7.23 1.87
CA ALA A 68 -19.56 -8.26 2.84
C ALA A 68 -18.81 -9.42 2.16
N SER A 69 -17.89 -10.06 2.88
CA SER A 69 -17.27 -11.31 2.43
C SER A 69 -16.73 -12.07 3.63
N THR A 70 -16.64 -13.39 3.53
CA THR A 70 -15.96 -14.22 4.53
C THR A 70 -14.44 -13.96 4.60
N SER A 71 -13.90 -13.34 3.55
CA SER A 71 -12.49 -12.94 3.45
C SER A 71 -12.18 -11.57 4.06
N LEU A 72 -13.20 -10.73 4.32
CA LEU A 72 -13.04 -9.46 5.03
C LEU A 72 -13.01 -9.75 6.53
N LYS A 73 -11.83 -9.67 7.14
CA LYS A 73 -11.62 -9.87 8.58
C LYS A 73 -10.79 -8.74 9.15
N ARG A 74 -11.50 -7.75 9.69
CA ARG A 74 -10.98 -6.45 10.10
C ARG A 74 -10.28 -5.76 8.94
N PRO A 75 -11.03 -5.39 7.87
CA PRO A 75 -10.48 -4.63 6.76
C PRO A 75 -9.87 -3.34 7.30
N HIS A 76 -8.63 -3.07 6.92
CA HIS A 76 -7.86 -1.97 7.46
C HIS A 76 -7.35 -1.04 6.38
N GLY A 77 -6.80 -1.58 5.28
CA GLY A 77 -6.30 -0.80 4.15
C GLY A 77 -6.95 -1.22 2.85
N LEU A 78 -7.16 -0.28 1.92
CA LEU A 78 -7.71 -0.60 0.60
C LEU A 78 -7.17 0.32 -0.49
N CYS A 79 -7.22 -0.14 -1.73
CA CYS A 79 -6.99 0.71 -2.89
C CYS A 79 -7.76 0.18 -4.10
N TRP A 80 -8.02 1.07 -5.05
CA TRP A 80 -8.56 0.66 -6.34
C TRP A 80 -7.46 0.12 -7.25
N ILE A 81 -7.78 -0.96 -7.97
CA ILE A 81 -6.99 -1.52 -9.07
C ILE A 81 -7.52 -1.01 -10.41
N SER A 82 -8.85 -0.88 -10.52
CA SER A 82 -9.55 -0.33 -11.68
C SER A 82 -10.79 0.44 -11.20
N ASN A 83 -11.70 0.86 -12.09
CA ASN A 83 -12.96 1.51 -11.67
C ASN A 83 -13.99 0.55 -11.05
N SER A 84 -13.75 -0.77 -11.10
CA SER A 84 -14.61 -1.76 -10.44
C SER A 84 -13.87 -2.66 -9.48
N ILE A 85 -12.54 -2.81 -9.60
CA ILE A 85 -11.79 -3.76 -8.78
C ILE A 85 -11.10 -3.02 -7.63
N ILE A 86 -11.31 -3.52 -6.41
CA ILE A 86 -10.58 -3.08 -5.22
C ILE A 86 -9.73 -4.20 -4.65
N ALA A 87 -8.58 -3.86 -4.07
CA ALA A 87 -7.81 -4.72 -3.19
C ALA A 87 -8.02 -4.28 -1.74
N VAL A 88 -8.18 -5.23 -0.83
CA VAL A 88 -8.45 -4.97 0.60
C VAL A 88 -7.50 -5.78 1.47
N ALA A 89 -6.73 -5.10 2.30
CA ALA A 89 -5.91 -5.66 3.37
C ALA A 89 -6.77 -5.87 4.62
N SER A 90 -6.81 -7.10 5.12
CA SER A 90 -7.53 -7.48 6.34
C SER A 90 -6.56 -7.91 7.44
N ARG A 91 -6.53 -7.20 8.58
CA ARG A 91 -5.54 -7.44 9.66
C ARG A 91 -5.59 -8.86 10.23
N GLU A 92 -6.78 -9.46 10.29
CA GLU A 92 -6.99 -10.85 10.74
C GLU A 92 -7.24 -11.82 9.58
N GLY A 93 -7.03 -11.35 8.35
CA GLY A 93 -7.26 -12.11 7.13
C GLY A 93 -6.06 -12.05 6.21
N ASN A 94 -6.37 -11.85 4.95
CA ASN A 94 -5.47 -11.88 3.81
C ASN A 94 -5.54 -10.53 3.07
N VAL A 95 -4.92 -10.44 1.89
CA VAL A 95 -5.32 -9.45 0.91
C VAL A 95 -6.31 -10.09 -0.06
N SER A 96 -7.46 -9.46 -0.26
CA SER A 96 -8.52 -9.97 -1.14
C SER A 96 -8.88 -8.94 -2.19
N LEU A 97 -9.09 -9.40 -3.42
CA LEU A 97 -9.52 -8.57 -4.55
C LEU A 97 -10.99 -8.82 -4.85
N PHE A 98 -11.77 -7.77 -5.04
CA PHE A 98 -13.20 -7.85 -5.31
C PHE A 98 -13.57 -7.06 -6.56
N ASP A 99 -14.46 -7.61 -7.39
CA ASP A 99 -15.17 -6.83 -8.40
C ASP A 99 -16.41 -6.21 -7.78
N ILE A 100 -16.45 -4.89 -7.72
CA ILE A 100 -17.48 -4.10 -7.07
C ILE A 100 -18.59 -3.83 -8.08
N PRO A 101 -19.80 -4.38 -7.87
CA PRO A 101 -20.90 -4.12 -8.76
C PRO A 101 -21.29 -2.63 -8.73
N PRO A 102 -21.94 -2.11 -9.79
CA PRO A 102 -22.64 -0.86 -9.66
C PRO A 102 -23.76 -0.98 -8.62
N ALA A 103 -24.13 0.15 -8.02
CA ALA A 103 -25.27 0.19 -7.12
C ALA A 103 -26.56 -0.16 -7.87
N ASP A 104 -27.39 -1.01 -7.24
CA ASP A 104 -28.75 -1.32 -7.68
C ASP A 104 -29.74 -0.56 -6.77
N GLY A 105 -29.85 0.76 -7.01
CA GLY A 105 -30.61 1.70 -6.18
C GLY A 105 -29.73 2.64 -5.36
N LEU A 106 -30.32 3.30 -4.36
CA LEU A 106 -29.60 4.26 -3.50
C LEU A 106 -28.61 3.57 -2.56
N THR A 107 -28.99 2.41 -2.03
CA THR A 107 -28.14 1.60 -1.16
C THR A 107 -28.28 0.13 -1.52
N ALA A 108 -27.17 -0.58 -1.64
CA ALA A 108 -27.16 -2.03 -1.89
C ALA A 108 -26.18 -2.73 -0.95
N LEU A 109 -26.52 -3.94 -0.51
CA LEU A 109 -25.63 -4.83 0.25
C LEU A 109 -25.35 -6.08 -0.59
N HIS A 110 -24.08 -6.31 -0.91
CA HIS A 110 -23.63 -7.48 -1.64
C HIS A 110 -22.72 -8.34 -0.77
N THR A 111 -23.01 -9.64 -0.73
CA THR A 111 -22.06 -10.63 -0.22
C THR A 111 -21.26 -11.14 -1.42
N LEU A 112 -19.96 -10.86 -1.45
CA LEU A 112 -19.09 -11.17 -2.57
C LEU A 112 -18.05 -12.23 -2.20
N GLU A 113 -17.78 -13.11 -3.16
CA GLU A 113 -16.58 -13.94 -3.16
C GLU A 113 -15.42 -13.16 -3.79
N PRO A 114 -14.20 -13.25 -3.25
CA PRO A 114 -13.05 -12.57 -3.83
C PRO A 114 -12.67 -13.18 -5.18
N LEU A 115 -12.27 -12.32 -6.13
CA LEU A 115 -11.66 -12.71 -7.39
C LEU A 115 -10.35 -13.47 -7.17
N SER A 116 -9.58 -13.01 -6.18
CA SER A 116 -8.29 -13.56 -5.80
C SER A 116 -8.03 -13.26 -4.33
N VAL A 117 -7.31 -14.17 -3.67
CA VAL A 117 -6.88 -14.04 -2.28
C VAL A 117 -5.39 -14.30 -2.24
N ILE A 118 -4.63 -13.34 -1.70
CA ILE A 118 -3.22 -13.49 -1.41
C ILE A 118 -3.13 -13.74 0.10
N GLY A 119 -2.75 -14.95 0.48
CA GLY A 119 -2.63 -15.38 1.86
C GLY A 119 -1.41 -16.27 2.06
N LYS A 120 -1.43 -17.02 3.16
CA LYS A 120 -0.34 -17.94 3.53
C LYS A 120 -0.16 -19.13 2.58
N GLN A 121 -1.17 -19.44 1.76
CA GLN A 121 -1.07 -20.50 0.77
C GLN A 121 -0.22 -20.05 -0.43
N GLU A 122 -0.25 -18.75 -0.74
CA GLU A 122 0.45 -18.12 -1.83
C GLU A 122 1.86 -17.67 -1.39
N THR A 123 1.99 -17.13 -0.16
CA THR A 123 3.28 -16.68 0.36
C THR A 123 3.34 -16.64 1.88
N GLU A 124 4.47 -17.03 2.46
CA GLU A 124 4.74 -16.88 3.90
C GLU A 124 5.03 -15.43 4.31
N LEU A 125 5.25 -14.54 3.33
CA LEU A 125 5.60 -13.14 3.58
C LEU A 125 4.40 -12.28 3.96
N LEU A 126 3.16 -12.75 3.78
CA LEU A 126 1.98 -11.97 4.15
C LEU A 126 1.57 -12.28 5.59
N SER A 127 1.58 -11.26 6.43
CA SER A 127 1.24 -11.37 7.85
C SER A 127 0.63 -10.07 8.37
N THR A 128 -0.61 -10.13 8.83
CA THR A 128 -1.35 -8.98 9.39
C THR A 128 -1.34 -7.76 8.45
N PRO A 129 -1.82 -7.88 7.20
CA PRO A 129 -1.80 -6.77 6.25
C PRO A 129 -2.67 -5.62 6.76
N GLY A 130 -2.12 -4.41 6.78
CA GLY A 130 -2.74 -3.22 7.36
C GLY A 130 -2.98 -2.09 6.34
N SER A 131 -2.09 -1.92 5.37
CA SER A 131 -2.24 -0.93 4.31
C SER A 131 -1.69 -1.49 3.02
N LEU A 132 -2.21 -1.01 1.89
CA LEU A 132 -1.71 -1.40 0.59
C LEU A 132 -1.82 -0.27 -0.42
N CYS A 133 -0.98 -0.33 -1.45
CA CYS A 133 -1.14 0.48 -2.65
C CYS A 133 -0.82 -0.37 -3.87
N ALA A 134 -1.53 -0.14 -4.97
CA ALA A 134 -1.34 -0.89 -6.20
C ALA A 134 -0.93 0.01 -7.36
N ARG A 135 -0.28 -0.59 -8.36
CA ARG A 135 -0.03 0.06 -9.65
C ARG A 135 -0.17 -0.92 -10.81
N ASP A 136 -0.70 -0.39 -11.90
CA ASP A 136 -0.58 -1.02 -13.21
C ASP A 136 0.86 -0.87 -13.74
N LEU A 137 1.46 -2.00 -14.09
CA LEU A 137 2.76 -2.07 -14.76
C LEU A 137 2.61 -2.18 -16.29
N GLY A 138 1.39 -2.35 -16.79
CA GLY A 138 1.09 -2.64 -18.18
C GLY A 138 1.14 -4.14 -18.47
N ALA A 139 0.72 -4.51 -19.68
CA ALA A 139 0.67 -5.91 -20.14
C ALA A 139 -0.12 -6.86 -19.21
N GLY A 140 -1.10 -6.35 -18.46
CA GLY A 140 -1.90 -7.11 -17.52
C GLY A 140 -1.19 -7.42 -16.19
N LEU A 141 -0.01 -6.86 -15.93
CA LEU A 141 0.70 -7.02 -14.68
C LEU A 141 0.38 -5.87 -13.72
N HIS A 142 0.12 -6.21 -12.47
CA HIS A 142 -0.05 -5.24 -11.41
C HIS A 142 0.93 -5.53 -10.29
N GLU A 143 1.48 -4.46 -9.72
CA GLU A 143 2.16 -4.56 -8.44
C GLU A 143 1.22 -4.18 -7.30
N LEU A 144 1.44 -4.81 -6.17
CA LEU A 144 0.78 -4.51 -4.92
C LEU A 144 1.83 -4.42 -3.82
N TRP A 145 1.88 -3.29 -3.14
CA TRP A 145 2.73 -3.08 -1.97
C TRP A 145 1.86 -3.22 -0.73
N VAL A 146 2.34 -3.95 0.27
CA VAL A 146 1.55 -4.28 1.46
C VAL A 146 2.35 -4.02 2.71
N CYS A 147 1.83 -3.15 3.57
CA CYS A 147 2.30 -2.98 4.94
C CYS A 147 1.82 -4.15 5.80
N ASN A 148 2.77 -4.90 6.35
CA ASN A 148 2.52 -5.98 7.29
C ASN A 148 2.74 -5.42 8.71
N GLY A 149 1.74 -4.69 9.22
CA GLY A 149 1.88 -3.76 10.35
C GLY A 149 2.51 -4.41 11.59
N PHE A 150 1.90 -5.47 12.11
CA PHE A 150 2.42 -6.14 13.31
C PHE A 150 3.63 -7.05 13.04
N SER A 151 4.05 -7.18 11.78
CA SER A 151 5.29 -7.88 11.41
C SER A 151 6.44 -6.92 11.06
N HIS A 152 6.18 -5.61 11.07
CA HIS A 152 7.16 -4.54 10.94
C HIS A 152 7.94 -4.55 9.62
N TYR A 153 7.25 -4.88 8.52
CA TYR A 153 7.85 -4.81 7.19
C TYR A 153 6.83 -4.50 6.09
N VAL A 154 7.34 -4.14 4.92
CA VAL A 154 6.56 -3.95 3.69
C VAL A 154 6.99 -4.97 2.65
N THR A 155 6.01 -5.61 2.03
CA THR A 155 6.19 -6.57 0.94
C THR A 155 5.70 -5.98 -0.37
N HIS A 156 6.23 -6.52 -1.46
CA HIS A 156 5.79 -6.28 -2.83
C HIS A 156 5.31 -7.59 -3.43
N HIS A 157 4.21 -7.53 -4.16
CA HIS A 157 3.57 -8.68 -4.78
C HIS A 157 3.29 -8.37 -6.24
N LEU A 158 3.58 -9.32 -7.12
CA LEU A 158 3.26 -9.23 -8.54
C LEU A 158 2.02 -10.07 -8.86
N LEU A 159 1.05 -9.47 -9.54
CA LEU A 159 -0.22 -10.09 -9.90
C LEU A 159 -0.42 -10.09 -11.42
N ASN A 160 -1.07 -11.13 -11.93
CA ASN A 160 -1.46 -11.25 -13.34
C ASN A 160 -2.96 -11.09 -13.53
N ALA A 161 -3.40 -9.90 -13.95
CA ALA A 161 -4.81 -9.59 -14.18
C ALA A 161 -5.43 -10.46 -15.30
N ALA A 162 -4.66 -10.81 -16.34
CA ALA A 162 -5.14 -11.66 -17.43
C ALA A 162 -5.44 -13.10 -16.98
N ALA A 163 -4.91 -13.51 -15.83
CA ALA A 163 -5.16 -14.79 -15.19
C ALA A 163 -5.97 -14.63 -13.89
N GLY A 164 -6.90 -13.67 -13.85
CA GLY A 164 -7.79 -13.47 -12.71
C GLY A 164 -7.07 -12.95 -11.46
N PHE A 165 -6.03 -12.12 -11.64
CA PHE A 165 -5.16 -11.64 -10.57
C PHE A 165 -4.47 -12.76 -9.79
N SER A 166 -3.98 -13.77 -10.51
CA SER A 166 -3.14 -14.80 -9.90
C SER A 166 -1.85 -14.19 -9.34
N HIS A 167 -1.46 -14.62 -8.15
CA HIS A 167 -0.23 -14.22 -7.49
C HIS A 167 0.97 -14.89 -8.19
N LEU A 168 1.94 -14.08 -8.64
CA LEU A 168 3.11 -14.55 -9.40
C LEU A 168 4.38 -14.64 -8.54
N ASP A 169 4.65 -13.62 -7.75
CA ASP A 169 5.81 -13.57 -6.86
C ASP A 169 5.58 -12.59 -5.70
N ALA A 170 6.36 -12.73 -4.63
CA ALA A 170 6.39 -11.81 -3.51
C ALA A 170 7.83 -11.54 -3.06
N GLN A 171 8.10 -10.30 -2.65
CA GLN A 171 9.40 -9.85 -2.15
C GLN A 171 9.24 -9.08 -0.85
N LEU A 172 10.13 -9.33 0.11
CA LEU A 172 10.32 -8.45 1.25
C LEU A 172 11.18 -7.27 0.80
N LEU A 173 10.70 -6.03 0.94
CA LEU A 173 11.43 -4.86 0.41
C LEU A 173 11.91 -3.88 1.47
N MET A 174 11.14 -3.67 2.54
CA MET A 174 11.50 -2.72 3.60
C MET A 174 11.23 -3.35 4.96
N GLN A 175 12.23 -3.35 5.83
CA GLN A 175 12.12 -3.88 7.20
C GLN A 175 12.96 -3.07 8.18
N HIS A 176 14.16 -2.65 7.75
CA HIS A 176 15.09 -1.93 8.62
C HIS A 176 14.48 -0.63 9.15
N GLY A 177 14.33 -0.55 10.49
CA GLY A 177 13.87 0.64 11.19
C GLY A 177 12.36 0.87 11.19
N LEU A 178 11.55 -0.04 10.64
CA LEU A 178 10.09 0.03 10.68
C LEU A 178 9.54 -0.55 11.97
N GLU A 179 8.49 0.07 12.51
CA GLU A 179 7.79 -0.32 13.73
C GLU A 179 6.30 0.04 13.56
N VAL A 180 5.51 -0.98 13.25
CA VAL A 180 4.09 -0.85 12.86
C VAL A 180 3.92 0.05 11.62
N PRO A 181 4.34 -0.39 10.42
CA PRO A 181 4.02 0.33 9.21
C PRO A 181 2.51 0.24 8.93
N ASP A 182 1.82 1.37 8.94
CA ASP A 182 0.34 1.42 8.84
C ASP A 182 -0.17 2.12 7.57
N GLY A 183 0.74 2.57 6.71
CA GLY A 183 0.46 3.26 5.45
C GLY A 183 1.61 3.12 4.48
N VAL A 184 1.31 2.87 3.21
CA VAL A 184 2.29 2.90 2.11
C VAL A 184 1.73 3.69 0.93
N ALA A 185 2.56 4.55 0.36
CA ALA A 185 2.21 5.31 -0.84
C ALA A 185 3.40 5.41 -1.80
N LEU A 186 3.09 5.46 -3.10
CA LEU A 186 4.06 5.68 -4.18
C LEU A 186 3.79 7.03 -4.82
N ASP A 187 4.84 7.79 -5.11
CA ASP A 187 4.69 9.01 -5.90
C ASP A 187 4.31 8.70 -7.36
N LEU A 188 3.86 9.68 -8.14
CA LEU A 188 3.34 9.47 -9.51
C LEU A 188 4.30 8.64 -10.40
N ASN A 189 5.61 8.80 -10.22
CA ASN A 189 6.63 8.11 -11.01
C ASN A 189 7.10 6.80 -10.39
N ALA A 190 6.65 6.46 -9.17
CA ALA A 190 7.18 5.38 -8.35
C ALA A 190 8.71 5.49 -8.22
N GLU A 191 9.24 6.70 -8.08
CA GLU A 191 10.64 6.94 -7.71
C GLU A 191 10.83 6.88 -6.19
N TRP A 192 9.77 7.20 -5.45
CA TRP A 192 9.77 7.24 -4.00
C TRP A 192 8.64 6.40 -3.43
N VAL A 193 8.97 5.65 -2.39
CA VAL A 193 7.99 5.00 -1.51
C VAL A 193 7.97 5.74 -0.19
N ALA A 194 6.78 6.13 0.25
CA ALA A 194 6.54 6.61 1.60
C ALA A 194 5.90 5.52 2.44
N VAL A 195 6.42 5.31 3.65
CA VAL A 195 5.88 4.36 4.62
C VAL A 195 5.65 5.09 5.93
N SER A 196 4.43 5.12 6.43
CA SER A 196 4.15 5.68 7.75
C SER A 196 4.65 4.69 8.78
N ASN A 197 5.39 5.17 9.77
CA ASN A 197 6.03 4.35 10.78
C ASN A 197 5.39 4.71 12.12
N HIS A 198 4.25 4.08 12.39
CA HIS A 198 3.27 4.51 13.38
C HIS A 198 3.89 4.67 14.77
N ASP A 199 4.62 3.65 15.26
CA ASP A 199 5.18 3.66 16.62
C ASP A 199 6.52 4.42 16.71
N ARG A 200 7.07 4.88 15.58
CA ARG A 200 8.26 5.74 15.55
C ARG A 200 7.96 7.21 15.35
N HIS A 201 6.69 7.59 15.14
CA HIS A 201 6.27 8.97 14.94
C HIS A 201 6.99 9.64 13.75
N ILE A 202 7.24 8.86 12.68
CA ILE A 202 7.88 9.35 11.45
C ILE A 202 7.20 8.81 10.20
N VAL A 203 7.40 9.49 9.07
CA VAL A 203 7.25 8.89 7.74
C VAL A 203 8.64 8.59 7.19
N ALA A 204 8.85 7.35 6.79
CA ALA A 204 10.10 6.86 6.20
C ALA A 204 9.98 6.90 4.66
N LEU A 205 10.91 7.59 4.00
CA LEU A 205 10.97 7.69 2.55
C LEU A 205 12.12 6.85 2.00
N TYR A 206 11.82 6.04 1.00
CA TYR A 206 12.77 5.15 0.33
C TYR A 206 12.84 5.47 -1.16
N ARG A 207 14.05 5.35 -1.73
CA ARG A 207 14.21 5.32 -3.19
C ARG A 207 13.70 3.98 -3.71
N ASN A 208 12.83 4.02 -4.70
CA ASN A 208 12.25 2.85 -5.34
C ASN A 208 13.05 2.45 -6.58
N ASP A 209 14.32 2.07 -6.39
CA ASP A 209 15.19 1.59 -7.47
C ASP A 209 15.35 0.06 -7.43
N GLU A 210 16.07 -0.50 -8.39
CA GLU A 210 16.35 -1.94 -8.46
C GLU A 210 17.18 -2.45 -7.25
N PHE A 211 17.76 -1.55 -6.46
CA PHE A 211 18.61 -1.87 -5.33
C PHE A 211 17.86 -1.94 -3.99
N LEU A 212 16.66 -1.38 -3.89
CA LEU A 212 15.80 -1.44 -2.69
C LEU A 212 15.68 -2.87 -2.16
N ALA A 213 15.99 -3.06 -0.88
CA ALA A 213 16.04 -4.34 -0.20
C ALA A 213 15.77 -4.17 1.31
N PRO A 214 15.45 -5.26 2.05
CA PRO A 214 14.98 -5.17 3.44
C PRO A 214 15.91 -4.42 4.41
N GLY A 215 17.22 -4.48 4.14
CA GLY A 215 18.26 -3.87 4.97
C GLY A 215 18.52 -2.40 4.70
N ASN A 216 17.91 -1.80 3.67
CA ASN A 216 18.09 -0.38 3.37
C ASN A 216 17.47 0.48 4.47
N ALA A 217 18.23 1.46 4.96
CA ALA A 217 17.69 2.55 5.76
C ALA A 217 16.87 3.52 4.88
N PRO A 218 15.90 4.25 5.45
CA PRO A 218 15.19 5.28 4.70
C PRO A 218 16.17 6.37 4.24
N ALA A 219 15.98 6.83 3.01
CA ALA A 219 16.74 7.92 2.41
C ALA A 219 16.38 9.29 3.03
N ALA A 220 15.14 9.44 3.52
CA ALA A 220 14.71 10.59 4.30
C ALA A 220 13.69 10.19 5.38
N GLN A 221 13.64 10.95 6.47
CA GLN A 221 12.67 10.78 7.55
C GLN A 221 11.93 12.09 7.79
N LEU A 222 10.60 12.05 7.75
CA LEU A 222 9.73 13.18 8.02
C LEU A 222 9.16 13.06 9.44
N ARG A 223 9.31 14.11 10.24
CA ARG A 223 8.94 14.14 11.67
C ARG A 223 7.91 15.24 11.95
N GLY A 224 7.49 15.36 13.20
CA GLY A 224 6.46 16.33 13.61
C GLY A 224 5.03 15.84 13.41
N VAL A 225 4.86 14.53 13.26
CA VAL A 225 3.57 13.83 13.26
C VAL A 225 3.52 12.92 14.48
N SER A 226 2.34 12.73 15.06
CA SER A 226 2.15 11.89 16.25
C SER A 226 2.02 10.44 15.82
N TYR A 227 0.92 10.01 15.21
CA TYR A 227 0.74 8.62 14.80
C TYR A 227 0.39 8.59 13.30
N PRO A 228 1.40 8.73 12.43
CA PRO A 228 1.16 8.80 10.99
C PRO A 228 0.52 7.49 10.53
N HIS A 229 -0.55 7.62 9.75
CA HIS A 229 -1.36 6.50 9.32
C HIS A 229 -1.42 6.47 7.80
N GLY A 230 -2.49 6.96 7.17
CA GLY A 230 -2.62 7.07 5.73
C GLY A 230 -1.67 8.11 5.12
N LEU A 231 -1.24 7.85 3.89
CA LEU A 231 -0.28 8.66 3.14
C LEU A 231 -0.81 8.88 1.74
N CYS A 232 -0.65 10.10 1.20
CA CYS A 232 -1.03 10.38 -0.16
C CYS A 232 -0.09 11.40 -0.80
N PHE A 233 0.49 11.07 -1.96
CA PHE A 233 1.26 12.01 -2.76
C PHE A 233 0.34 12.85 -3.64
N LEU A 234 0.70 14.12 -3.81
CA LEU A 234 -0.02 15.12 -4.61
C LEU A 234 0.96 15.86 -5.53
N ALA A 235 0.45 16.48 -6.59
CA ALA A 235 1.19 17.37 -7.49
C ALA A 235 2.40 16.66 -8.12
N GLY A 236 2.17 15.43 -8.59
CA GLY A 236 3.21 14.60 -9.20
C GLY A 236 4.29 14.14 -8.23
N GLY A 237 4.02 14.10 -6.91
CA GLY A 237 4.98 13.68 -5.89
C GLY A 237 5.78 14.81 -5.25
N ARG A 238 5.40 16.07 -5.51
CA ARG A 238 6.03 17.24 -4.86
C ARG A 238 5.49 17.51 -3.46
N ILE A 239 4.30 17.01 -3.15
CA ILE A 239 3.66 17.15 -1.85
C ILE A 239 3.36 15.75 -1.32
N LEU A 240 3.60 15.53 -0.04
CA LEU A 240 3.13 14.36 0.69
C LEU A 240 2.19 14.83 1.80
N LEU A 241 0.96 14.31 1.77
CA LEU A 241 -0.04 14.47 2.81
C LEU A 241 -0.01 13.27 3.74
N VAL A 242 -0.10 13.53 5.03
CA VAL A 242 -0.02 12.50 6.09
C VAL A 242 -1.20 12.67 7.03
N ALA A 243 -2.07 11.67 7.09
CA ALA A 243 -3.10 11.59 8.13
C ALA A 243 -2.44 11.24 9.48
N ASP A 244 -2.64 12.08 10.49
CA ASP A 244 -2.10 11.86 11.83
C ASP A 244 -3.19 11.33 12.76
N ALA A 245 -3.20 10.03 13.04
CA ALA A 245 -4.22 9.40 13.88
C ALA A 245 -4.20 9.90 15.33
N GLY A 246 -3.12 10.55 15.77
CA GLY A 246 -3.00 11.13 17.12
C GLY A 246 -3.37 12.60 17.22
N ALA A 247 -3.74 13.26 16.12
CA ALA A 247 -4.04 14.69 16.09
C ALA A 247 -5.21 15.00 15.14
N PRO A 248 -5.94 16.11 15.31
CA PRO A 248 -7.06 16.46 14.41
C PRO A 248 -6.63 17.01 13.04
N HIS A 249 -5.45 16.62 12.55
CA HIS A 249 -4.76 17.27 11.44
C HIS A 249 -4.26 16.29 10.37
N VAL A 250 -4.10 16.83 9.16
CA VAL A 250 -3.26 16.28 8.09
C VAL A 250 -2.00 17.12 8.01
N ALA A 251 -0.83 16.49 8.08
CA ALA A 251 0.45 17.15 7.90
C ALA A 251 0.82 17.23 6.41
N VAL A 252 1.43 18.34 6.00
CA VAL A 252 1.83 18.62 4.63
C VAL A 252 3.35 18.75 4.58
N PHE A 253 3.98 17.91 3.78
CA PHE A 253 5.42 17.98 3.51
C PHE A 253 5.68 18.29 2.04
N HIS A 254 6.64 19.15 1.77
CA HIS A 254 7.06 19.53 0.44
C HIS A 254 8.41 18.88 0.11
N ARG A 255 8.50 18.38 -1.12
CA ARG A 255 9.75 17.90 -1.71
C ARG A 255 10.60 19.10 -2.10
N ASP A 256 11.86 19.11 -1.70
CA ASP A 256 12.84 20.10 -2.17
C ASP A 256 13.18 19.84 -3.65
N PRO A 257 13.58 20.85 -4.45
CA PRO A 257 14.03 20.65 -5.83
C PRO A 257 15.12 19.56 -5.97
N SER A 258 15.99 19.39 -4.97
CA SER A 258 17.03 18.36 -4.95
C SER A 258 16.51 16.96 -4.59
N GLY A 259 15.26 16.83 -4.14
CA GLY A 259 14.65 15.57 -3.71
C GLY A 259 14.00 15.65 -2.33
N TRP A 260 13.64 14.50 -1.79
CA TRP A 260 13.19 14.41 -0.41
C TRP A 260 14.39 14.43 0.54
N CYS A 261 14.32 15.28 1.56
CA CYS A 261 15.29 15.35 2.65
C CYS A 261 14.61 15.09 4.00
N SER A 262 15.39 14.82 5.05
CA SER A 262 14.82 14.62 6.37
C SER A 262 14.34 15.96 6.94
N LEU A 263 13.12 15.99 7.47
CA LEU A 263 12.48 17.18 8.01
C LEU A 263 12.09 16.96 9.47
N ALA A 264 12.34 17.95 10.32
CA ALA A 264 12.01 17.89 11.75
C ALA A 264 10.52 18.15 12.03
N GLU A 265 9.86 18.89 11.13
CA GLU A 265 8.47 19.32 11.24
C GLU A 265 7.84 19.43 9.85
N PRO A 266 6.50 19.34 9.73
CA PRO A 266 5.80 19.56 8.47
C PRO A 266 5.88 21.01 8.01
N ASN A 267 5.80 21.22 6.70
CA ASN A 267 5.77 22.56 6.10
C ASN A 267 4.47 23.29 6.43
N ALA A 268 3.37 22.55 6.58
CA ALA A 268 2.09 23.05 7.06
C ALA A 268 1.28 21.94 7.73
N VAL A 269 0.29 22.32 8.52
CA VAL A 269 -0.73 21.41 9.04
C VAL A 269 -2.11 21.92 8.65
N PHE A 270 -2.96 20.99 8.23
CA PHE A 270 -4.32 21.22 7.79
C PHE A 270 -5.27 20.60 8.80
N ARG A 271 -6.16 21.37 9.43
CA ARG A 271 -7.16 20.81 10.35
C ARG A 271 -8.29 20.15 9.59
N VAL A 272 -8.54 18.87 9.87
CA VAL A 272 -9.61 18.07 9.26
C VAL A 272 -10.73 17.72 10.25
N LEU A 273 -10.45 17.76 11.55
CA LEU A 273 -11.43 17.47 12.59
C LEU A 273 -11.61 18.67 13.53
N ASP A 274 -12.85 18.87 13.98
CA ASP A 274 -13.17 19.78 15.08
C ASP A 274 -12.75 19.17 16.43
N ASP A 275 -12.43 19.99 17.43
CA ASP A 275 -11.94 19.51 18.74
C ASP A 275 -12.92 18.54 19.40
N ALA A 276 -14.21 18.85 19.37
CA ALA A 276 -15.23 17.99 19.96
C ALA A 276 -15.28 16.59 19.32
N VAL A 277 -15.11 16.51 17.99
CA VAL A 277 -15.10 15.24 17.25
C VAL A 277 -13.82 14.45 17.55
N PHE A 278 -12.68 15.13 17.60
CA PHE A 278 -11.41 14.52 17.95
C PHE A 278 -11.44 13.95 19.37
N GLU A 279 -11.83 14.75 20.37
CA GLU A 279 -11.88 14.34 21.78
C GLU A 279 -12.85 13.17 22.01
N GLN A 280 -13.95 13.09 21.24
CA GLN A 280 -14.87 11.95 21.31
C GLN A 280 -14.19 10.62 20.92
N GLY A 281 -13.32 10.64 19.91
CA GLY A 281 -12.57 9.47 19.44
C GLY A 281 -11.24 9.24 20.17
N HIS A 282 -10.68 10.27 20.82
CA HIS A 282 -9.35 10.28 21.43
C HIS A 282 -9.31 9.63 22.82
N HIS A 283 -9.61 8.33 22.86
CA HIS A 283 -9.55 7.54 24.09
C HIS A 283 -8.12 7.04 24.44
N ASN A 284 -7.18 7.15 23.49
CA ASN A 284 -5.76 6.93 23.71
C ASN A 284 -4.93 7.76 22.69
N PRO A 285 -3.62 7.96 22.91
CA PRO A 285 -2.80 8.83 22.07
C PRO A 285 -2.77 8.48 20.58
N ARG A 286 -3.02 7.21 20.22
CA ARG A 286 -2.93 6.65 18.86
C ARG A 286 -4.22 6.83 18.05
N GLU A 287 -5.28 7.38 18.65
CA GLU A 287 -6.63 7.37 18.11
C GLU A 287 -7.27 8.77 18.13
N GLY A 288 -8.42 8.92 17.46
CA GLY A 288 -9.20 10.16 17.43
C GLY A 288 -8.95 11.03 16.20
N GLY A 289 -7.74 11.01 15.63
CA GLY A 289 -7.39 11.73 14.39
C GLY A 289 -7.81 11.00 13.10
N PRO A 290 -7.59 11.62 11.92
CA PRO A 290 -7.80 10.97 10.63
C PRO A 290 -6.87 9.76 10.47
N LYS A 291 -7.33 8.73 9.77
CA LYS A 291 -6.55 7.53 9.48
C LYS A 291 -6.39 7.29 8.00
N GLY A 292 -7.50 7.16 7.28
CA GLY A 292 -7.47 7.09 5.83
C GLY A 292 -7.40 8.48 5.23
N ILE A 293 -6.68 8.58 4.12
CA ILE A 293 -6.57 9.79 3.30
C ILE A 293 -6.36 9.39 1.85
N ASP A 294 -7.05 10.08 0.94
CA ASP A 294 -6.76 10.00 -0.48
C ASP A 294 -7.11 11.32 -1.19
N VAL A 295 -6.62 11.52 -2.41
CA VAL A 295 -6.87 12.74 -3.19
C VAL A 295 -7.39 12.42 -4.59
N HIS A 296 -8.29 13.27 -5.06
CA HIS A 296 -8.65 13.33 -6.47
C HIS A 296 -8.19 14.67 -7.05
N GLU A 297 -6.97 14.67 -7.62
CA GLU A 297 -6.31 15.88 -8.14
C GLU A 297 -7.14 16.63 -9.20
N PRO A 298 -7.83 15.98 -10.16
CA PRO A 298 -8.63 16.69 -11.16
C PRO A 298 -9.72 17.56 -10.56
N TRP A 299 -10.31 17.15 -9.44
CA TRP A 299 -11.26 17.98 -8.70
C TRP A 299 -10.61 18.82 -7.62
N GLY A 300 -9.32 18.64 -7.33
CA GLY A 300 -8.60 19.30 -6.23
C GLY A 300 -9.27 19.00 -4.89
N LEU A 301 -9.57 17.72 -4.63
CA LEU A 301 -10.25 17.26 -3.43
C LEU A 301 -9.38 16.27 -2.66
N MET A 302 -9.39 16.42 -1.33
CA MET A 302 -8.91 15.41 -0.40
C MET A 302 -10.10 14.79 0.31
N VAL A 303 -10.03 13.49 0.56
CA VAL A 303 -10.98 12.77 1.41
C VAL A 303 -10.23 12.22 2.61
N THR A 304 -10.84 12.27 3.79
CA THR A 304 -10.32 11.63 4.99
C THR A 304 -11.39 10.81 5.70
N THR A 305 -10.95 9.88 6.54
CA THR A 305 -11.84 9.04 7.34
C THR A 305 -11.24 8.71 8.70
N CYS A 306 -12.11 8.55 9.71
CA CYS A 306 -11.78 8.02 11.04
C CYS A 306 -13.05 7.58 11.78
N ALA A 307 -12.89 7.09 13.01
CA ALA A 307 -13.98 6.56 13.81
C ALA A 307 -15.18 7.49 14.02
N GLU A 308 -14.93 8.77 14.33
CA GLU A 308 -15.99 9.75 14.60
C GLU A 308 -16.39 10.56 13.37
N GLN A 309 -15.69 10.37 12.24
CA GLN A 309 -15.98 11.03 10.97
C GLN A 309 -15.71 10.05 9.81
N PRO A 310 -16.66 9.15 9.50
CA PRO A 310 -16.46 8.08 8.53
C PRO A 310 -16.15 8.57 7.11
N LEU A 311 -16.58 9.79 6.75
CA LEU A 311 -16.26 10.39 5.45
C LEU A 311 -16.31 11.92 5.54
N ALA A 312 -15.23 12.58 5.12
CA ALA A 312 -15.21 14.02 4.95
C ALA A 312 -14.35 14.43 3.75
N PHE A 313 -14.81 15.47 3.05
CA PHE A 313 -14.15 16.01 1.87
C PHE A 313 -13.66 17.43 2.10
N PHE A 314 -12.52 17.73 1.48
CA PHE A 314 -11.83 19.01 1.64
C PHE A 314 -11.34 19.52 0.29
N ASP A 315 -11.51 20.82 0.05
CA ASP A 315 -10.91 21.52 -1.08
C ASP A 315 -9.44 21.82 -0.75
N ILE A 316 -8.53 21.33 -1.59
CA ILE A 316 -7.08 21.40 -1.39
C ILE A 316 -6.37 22.20 -2.49
N ARG A 317 -7.11 22.98 -3.30
CA ARG A 317 -6.51 23.81 -4.37
C ARG A 317 -5.42 24.74 -3.84
N ASP A 318 -5.62 25.34 -2.68
CA ASP A 318 -4.64 26.25 -2.07
C ASP A 318 -3.37 25.52 -1.59
N VAL A 319 -3.51 24.25 -1.18
CA VAL A 319 -2.38 23.39 -0.79
C VAL A 319 -1.52 23.08 -2.03
N ALA A 320 -2.15 22.80 -3.17
CA ALA A 320 -1.46 22.56 -4.44
C ALA A 320 -0.80 23.82 -5.01
N ALA A 321 -1.48 24.98 -4.90
CA ALA A 321 -1.00 26.26 -5.43
C ALA A 321 0.27 26.78 -4.73
N GLY A 322 0.46 26.46 -3.45
CA GLY A 322 1.63 26.87 -2.66
C GLY A 322 2.97 26.38 -3.21
N VAL A 323 2.98 25.34 -4.04
CA VAL A 323 4.20 24.78 -4.67
C VAL A 323 4.50 25.41 -6.03
N GLU A 324 3.47 25.78 -6.80
CA GLU A 324 3.64 26.41 -8.12
C GLU A 324 4.31 27.80 -8.03
N ALA A 325 4.03 28.56 -6.96
CA ALA A 325 4.63 29.88 -6.74
C ALA A 325 6.13 29.84 -6.34
N SER A 326 6.63 28.68 -5.90
CA SER A 326 8.00 28.50 -5.40
C SER A 326 8.92 27.74 -6.36
N ALA A 327 8.42 27.27 -7.50
CA ALA A 327 9.22 26.59 -8.51
C ALA A 327 9.86 27.61 -9.48
N PRO A 328 11.18 27.54 -9.76
CA PRO A 328 11.75 28.30 -10.87
C PRO A 328 11.09 27.89 -12.19
N GLU A 329 10.87 28.85 -13.11
CA GLU A 329 10.18 28.65 -14.40
C GLU A 329 10.73 27.48 -15.23
N ASP A 330 12.01 27.12 -15.05
CA ASP A 330 12.68 26.00 -15.73
C ASP A 330 12.36 24.60 -15.15
N ALA A 331 11.72 24.52 -13.96
CA ALA A 331 11.27 23.27 -13.34
C ALA A 331 9.83 22.89 -13.72
N VAL A 332 9.10 23.81 -14.35
CA VAL A 332 7.79 23.56 -14.95
C VAL A 332 8.02 23.00 -16.35
N ASN A 333 8.47 21.75 -16.41
CA ASN A 333 8.22 20.93 -17.59
C ASN A 333 7.00 20.07 -17.27
N PRO A 334 5.77 20.51 -17.60
CA PRO A 334 4.53 19.76 -17.35
C PRO A 334 4.40 18.56 -18.31
N GLY A 335 5.53 18.03 -18.78
CA GLY A 335 5.63 17.08 -19.86
C GLY A 335 6.84 16.15 -19.76
N SER A 336 7.51 16.03 -18.60
CA SER A 336 8.25 14.80 -18.36
C SER A 336 7.20 13.70 -18.22
N PRO A 337 7.05 12.78 -19.20
CA PRO A 337 6.11 11.68 -19.04
C PRO A 337 6.52 10.98 -17.75
N GLY A 338 5.58 10.89 -16.80
CA GLY A 338 5.85 10.11 -15.61
C GLY A 338 6.34 8.73 -16.02
N ALA A 339 7.25 8.14 -15.23
CA ALA A 339 7.96 6.92 -15.61
C ALA A 339 7.01 5.97 -16.32
N SER A 340 7.30 5.65 -17.58
CA SER A 340 6.37 4.92 -18.43
C SER A 340 6.06 3.56 -17.79
N PRO A 341 4.93 2.91 -18.09
CA PRO A 341 4.70 1.53 -17.65
C PRO A 341 5.90 0.60 -17.95
N ALA A 342 6.63 0.86 -19.04
CA ALA A 342 7.87 0.17 -19.39
C ALA A 342 9.02 0.43 -18.40
N ASP A 343 9.22 1.67 -17.96
CA ASP A 343 10.27 2.01 -16.97
C ASP A 343 9.97 1.38 -15.60
N ARG A 344 8.70 1.41 -15.17
CA ARG A 344 8.26 0.76 -13.92
C ARG A 344 8.41 -0.75 -13.99
N THR A 345 8.00 -1.35 -15.10
CA THR A 345 8.19 -2.78 -15.37
C THR A 345 9.67 -3.13 -15.34
N ARG A 346 10.54 -2.30 -15.94
CA ARG A 346 11.99 -2.53 -15.93
C ARG A 346 12.55 -2.61 -14.52
N VAL A 347 12.25 -1.63 -13.65
CA VAL A 347 12.73 -1.64 -12.25
C VAL A 347 12.25 -2.90 -11.53
N THR A 348 10.96 -3.23 -11.69
CA THR A 348 10.36 -4.43 -11.09
C THR A 348 11.05 -5.71 -11.56
N VAL A 349 11.24 -5.88 -12.88
CA VAL A 349 11.92 -7.05 -13.45
C VAL A 349 13.36 -7.16 -12.99
N LEU A 350 14.11 -6.06 -12.97
CA LEU A 350 15.49 -6.06 -12.48
C LEU A 350 15.56 -6.49 -11.01
N ARG A 351 14.63 -6.02 -10.18
CA ARG A 351 14.53 -6.41 -8.78
C ARG A 351 14.18 -7.89 -8.61
N LEU A 352 13.25 -8.41 -9.40
CA LEU A 352 12.87 -9.83 -9.42
C LEU A 352 14.04 -10.73 -9.82
N VAL A 353 14.75 -10.37 -10.90
CA VAL A 353 15.92 -11.13 -11.37
C VAL A 353 17.02 -11.17 -10.30
N ARG A 354 17.29 -10.03 -9.64
CA ARG A 354 18.28 -9.97 -8.56
C ARG A 354 17.90 -10.86 -7.37
N ASP A 355 16.63 -10.84 -6.99
CA ASP A 355 16.12 -11.65 -5.88
C ASP A 355 16.17 -13.15 -6.20
N VAL A 356 15.77 -13.56 -7.41
CA VAL A 356 15.93 -14.95 -7.88
C VAL A 356 17.40 -15.40 -7.79
N ALA A 357 18.33 -14.57 -8.28
CA ALA A 357 19.76 -14.87 -8.19
C ALA A 357 20.25 -14.97 -6.73
N ALA A 358 19.76 -14.10 -5.84
CA ALA A 358 20.08 -14.14 -4.41
C ALA A 358 19.53 -15.42 -3.73
N ARG A 359 18.28 -15.81 -4.03
CA ARG A 359 17.65 -17.05 -3.55
C ARG A 359 18.42 -18.27 -4.03
N GLU A 360 18.80 -18.33 -5.31
CA GLU A 360 19.61 -19.43 -5.86
C GLU A 360 20.97 -19.55 -5.17
N ALA A 361 21.65 -18.42 -4.96
CA ALA A 361 22.92 -18.37 -4.23
C ALA A 361 22.76 -18.85 -2.78
N ALA A 362 21.69 -18.44 -2.09
CA ALA A 362 21.39 -18.84 -0.72
C ALA A 362 21.10 -20.35 -0.61
N VAL A 363 20.30 -20.90 -1.52
CA VAL A 363 20.02 -22.35 -1.60
C VAL A 363 21.32 -23.11 -1.87
N THR A 364 22.13 -22.65 -2.83
CA THR A 364 23.42 -23.27 -3.13
C THR A 364 24.36 -23.26 -1.91
N ALA A 365 24.41 -22.14 -1.18
CA ALA A 365 25.21 -22.03 0.05
C ALA A 365 24.69 -22.95 1.16
N ALA A 366 23.37 -23.04 1.34
CA ALA A 366 22.74 -23.93 2.33
C ALA A 366 23.03 -25.41 2.01
N VAL A 367 22.87 -25.83 0.75
CA VAL A 367 23.21 -27.19 0.30
C VAL A 367 24.69 -27.47 0.49
N ARG A 368 25.58 -26.53 0.15
CA ARG A 368 27.03 -26.70 0.40
C ARG A 368 27.34 -26.85 1.88
N LYS A 369 26.68 -26.07 2.75
CA LYS A 369 26.83 -26.17 4.21
C LYS A 369 26.36 -27.53 4.71
N GLU A 370 25.19 -27.99 4.29
CA GLU A 370 24.64 -29.29 4.68
C GLU A 370 25.49 -30.46 4.19
N VAL A 371 25.95 -30.42 2.93
CA VAL A 371 26.90 -31.39 2.39
C VAL A 371 28.22 -31.36 3.18
N GLY A 372 28.69 -30.19 3.58
CA GLY A 372 29.84 -30.02 4.46
C GLY A 372 29.65 -30.70 5.82
N LEU A 373 28.51 -30.44 6.48
CA LEU A 373 28.14 -31.07 7.75
C LEU A 373 28.01 -32.59 7.61
N MET A 374 27.37 -33.07 6.55
CA MET A 374 27.27 -34.49 6.23
C MET A 374 28.66 -35.11 6.06
N ARG A 375 29.57 -34.45 5.31
CA ARG A 375 30.95 -34.93 5.11
C ARG A 375 31.78 -34.95 6.38
N ALA A 376 31.53 -34.02 7.30
CA ALA A 376 32.18 -33.94 8.59
C ALA A 376 31.64 -34.97 9.61
N SER A 377 30.46 -35.54 9.37
CA SER A 377 29.83 -36.51 10.28
C SER A 377 30.65 -37.79 10.43
N TRP A 378 30.56 -38.40 11.61
CA TRP A 378 31.29 -39.64 11.94
C TRP A 378 30.89 -40.80 11.04
N SER A 379 29.58 -40.97 10.79
CA SER A 379 29.05 -42.00 9.89
C SER A 379 29.59 -41.87 8.47
N TRP A 380 29.72 -40.63 7.97
CA TRP A 380 30.27 -40.38 6.64
C TRP A 380 31.75 -40.73 6.56
N ARG A 381 32.54 -40.34 7.57
CA ARG A 381 33.98 -40.60 7.65
C ARG A 381 34.28 -42.10 7.75
N VAL A 382 33.51 -42.85 8.54
CA VAL A 382 33.68 -44.31 8.70
C VAL A 382 33.38 -45.06 7.40
N THR A 383 32.37 -44.63 6.65
CA THR A 383 31.94 -45.31 5.40
C THR A 383 32.62 -44.77 4.14
N ALA A 384 33.47 -43.73 4.24
CA ALA A 384 34.17 -43.15 3.10
C ALA A 384 35.10 -44.15 2.36
N PRO A 385 35.92 -44.96 3.04
CA PRO A 385 36.79 -45.93 2.36
C PRO A 385 36.02 -46.98 1.55
N LEU A 386 34.90 -47.48 2.10
CA LEU A 386 34.03 -48.45 1.44
C LEU A 386 33.41 -47.89 0.16
N ARG A 387 33.05 -46.61 0.15
CA ARG A 387 32.48 -45.94 -1.02
C ARG A 387 33.51 -45.69 -2.13
N VAL A 388 34.77 -45.41 -1.77
CA VAL A 388 35.88 -45.30 -2.75
C VAL A 388 36.12 -46.66 -3.43
N LEU A 389 36.14 -47.74 -2.66
CA LEU A 389 36.28 -49.10 -3.20
C LEU A 389 35.11 -49.47 -4.12
N ALA A 390 33.87 -49.21 -3.70
CA ALA A 390 32.68 -49.46 -4.51
C ALA A 390 32.69 -48.65 -5.83
N GLY A 391 33.07 -47.37 -5.78
CA GLY A 391 33.17 -46.52 -6.98
C GLY A 391 34.24 -47.00 -7.96
N GLY A 392 35.40 -47.45 -7.46
CA GLY A 392 36.45 -48.06 -8.27
C GLY A 392 36.00 -49.35 -8.95
N TRP A 393 35.26 -50.20 -8.23
CA TRP A 393 34.71 -51.45 -8.74
C TRP A 393 33.66 -51.23 -9.84
N ILE A 394 32.79 -50.23 -9.68
CA ILE A 394 31.78 -49.85 -10.69
C ILE A 394 32.45 -49.33 -11.96
N ARG A 395 33.46 -48.45 -11.85
CA ARG A 395 34.19 -47.92 -13.02
C ARG A 395 35.01 -48.99 -13.74
N TRP A 396 35.57 -49.94 -12.99
CA TRP A 396 36.28 -51.08 -13.57
C TRP A 396 35.32 -52.00 -14.35
N ARG A 397 34.12 -52.26 -13.80
CA ARG A 397 33.08 -53.03 -14.49
C ARG A 397 32.52 -52.33 -15.73
N SER A 398 32.31 -51.01 -15.70
CA SER A 398 31.78 -50.29 -16.86
C SER A 398 32.78 -50.21 -18.02
N ARG A 399 34.07 -50.07 -17.73
CA ARG A 399 35.14 -50.13 -18.76
C ARG A 399 35.28 -51.51 -19.42
N ARG A 400 34.91 -52.59 -18.75
CA ARG A 400 34.91 -53.95 -19.32
C ARG A 400 33.68 -54.27 -20.19
N ARG A 401 32.64 -53.43 -20.19
CA ARG A 401 31.41 -53.62 -20.99
C ARG A 401 31.35 -52.74 -22.25
N GLY A 402 32.40 -51.95 -22.52
CA GLY A 402 32.52 -51.09 -23.71
C GLY A 402 33.53 -51.60 -24.75
N PHE A 403 33.87 -52.90 -24.74
CA PHE A 403 34.63 -53.59 -25.77
C PHE A 403 33.76 -54.67 -26.39
#